data_AF-A0AAU4B1A1-F1
#
_entry.id   AF-A0AAU4B1A1-F1
#
_cell.length_a   1.000
_cell.length_b   1.000
_cell.length_c   1.000
_cell.angle_alpha   90.00
_cell.angle_beta   90.00
_cell.angle_gamma   90.00
#
_symmetry.space_group_name_H-M   'P 1'
#
loop_
_entity.id
_entity.type
_entity.pdbx_description
1 polymer ?
#
loop_
_entity_poly.entity_id
_entity_poly.type
_entity_poly.pdbx_seq_one_letter_code
_entity_poly.pdbx_strand_id
1 'polypeptide(L)'
;MSAEAATGEAWEDITPDAARRLVIAAVQAFAERGYHATTTRDIAGRAGMSPAALYIHYKTKEELLYQISRVGHQRSLGMLCEARDGDGGAADRLAAAVRAFVRWHAEHHTTGRVVQYELGALAPDHYAEIVALRRRSEEAIRTIVAEGVAAGDFDVPEVPGTTLAVLSLCIDVARWFNPAGRRTPDEVGALYADLVLRMVRAGGGPVDDQDGADPGGHGLQALPDLPAEQG
;
A
#
# COMPACT_ATOMS: atom_id res chain seq x y z
N MET A 1 20.59 -0.42 -1.70
CA MET A 1 20.41 -0.19 -0.24
C MET A 1 19.90 -1.47 0.39
N SER A 2 20.32 -1.80 1.62
CA SER A 2 19.78 -2.96 2.36
C SER A 2 18.35 -2.65 2.84
N ALA A 3 17.46 -3.65 2.91
CA ALA A 3 16.10 -3.51 3.43
C ALA A 3 16.07 -2.92 4.86
N GLU A 4 17.13 -3.18 5.64
CA GLU A 4 17.32 -2.69 7.00
C GLU A 4 17.61 -1.17 7.04
N ALA A 5 18.26 -0.62 6.01
CA ALA A 5 18.51 0.81 5.87
C ALA A 5 17.23 1.57 5.47
N ALA A 6 16.41 0.99 4.57
CA ALA A 6 15.11 1.54 4.19
C ALA A 6 14.16 1.63 5.39
N THR A 7 14.18 0.62 6.28
CA THR A 7 13.40 0.68 7.53
C THR A 7 13.89 1.74 8.52
N GLY A 8 15.13 2.22 8.47
CA GLY A 8 15.62 3.28 9.37
C GLY A 8 15.22 4.68 8.91
N GLU A 9 15.41 4.95 7.63
CA GLU A 9 15.12 6.23 6.97
C GLU A 9 13.62 6.57 6.98
N ALA A 10 12.78 5.53 6.99
CA ALA A 10 11.31 5.61 7.12
C ALA A 10 10.81 6.33 8.39
N TRP A 11 11.62 6.41 9.45
CA TRP A 11 11.20 6.91 10.76
C TRP A 11 12.07 8.04 11.31
N GLU A 12 12.87 8.68 10.47
CA GLU A 12 13.78 9.76 10.90
C GLU A 12 13.05 10.96 11.52
N ASP A 13 11.80 11.20 11.15
CA ASP A 13 11.02 12.31 11.71
C ASP A 13 10.55 12.04 13.16
N ILE A 14 10.66 10.79 13.63
CA ILE A 14 10.31 10.42 15.00
C ILE A 14 11.44 10.85 15.93
N THR A 15 11.10 11.77 16.83
CA THR A 15 11.99 12.27 17.88
C THR A 15 11.30 12.13 19.25
N PRO A 16 12.06 11.91 20.33
CA PRO A 16 13.53 11.69 20.40
C PRO A 16 13.97 10.32 19.87
N ASP A 17 15.29 10.08 19.73
CA ASP A 17 15.88 8.81 19.23
C ASP A 17 15.34 7.56 19.95
N ALA A 18 15.11 7.66 21.25
CA ALA A 18 14.51 6.59 22.05
C ALA A 18 13.11 6.17 21.53
N ALA A 19 12.27 7.13 21.14
CA ALA A 19 10.96 6.84 20.55
C ALA A 19 11.11 6.19 19.16
N ARG A 20 12.05 6.68 18.35
CA ARG A 20 12.37 6.10 17.03
C ARG A 20 12.80 4.63 17.13
N ARG A 21 13.71 4.32 18.06
CA ARG A 21 14.17 2.95 18.31
C ARG A 21 13.04 2.01 18.71
N LEU A 22 12.08 2.49 19.51
CA LEU A 22 10.90 1.71 19.89
C LEU A 22 9.99 1.44 18.69
N VAL A 23 9.81 2.43 17.79
CA VAL A 23 9.02 2.25 16.56
C VAL A 23 9.68 1.25 15.62
N ILE A 24 10.99 1.37 15.37
CA ILE A 24 11.74 0.42 14.54
C ILE A 24 11.65 -0.99 15.13
N ALA A 25 11.85 -1.13 16.44
CA ALA A 25 11.74 -2.41 17.14
C ALA A 25 10.32 -2.99 17.05
N ALA A 26 9.28 -2.15 17.15
CA ALA A 26 7.89 -2.57 17.02
C ALA A 26 7.59 -3.08 15.60
N VAL A 27 8.00 -2.36 14.56
CA VAL A 27 7.85 -2.79 13.16
C VAL A 27 8.47 -4.17 12.93
N GLN A 28 9.72 -4.37 13.37
CA GLN A 28 10.42 -5.64 13.23
C GLN A 28 9.72 -6.76 14.01
N ALA A 29 9.35 -6.50 15.27
CA ALA A 29 8.68 -7.50 16.11
C ALA A 29 7.29 -7.88 15.56
N PHE A 30 6.53 -6.93 15.02
CA PHE A 30 5.24 -7.19 14.38
C PHE A 30 5.40 -7.95 13.07
N ALA A 31 6.42 -7.65 12.26
CA ALA A 31 6.69 -8.37 11.02
C ALA A 31 7.10 -9.83 11.27
N GLU A 32 7.87 -10.10 12.33
CA GLU A 32 8.36 -11.44 12.66
C GLU A 32 7.31 -12.33 13.33
N ARG A 33 6.52 -11.78 14.27
CA ARG A 33 5.63 -12.57 15.15
C ARG A 33 4.15 -12.27 14.96
N GLY A 34 3.80 -11.22 14.22
CA GLY A 34 2.45 -10.68 14.15
C GLY A 34 2.14 -9.73 15.32
N TYR A 35 1.22 -8.79 15.11
CA TYR A 35 0.87 -7.78 16.11
C TYR A 35 0.36 -8.40 17.41
N HIS A 36 -0.55 -9.39 17.33
CA HIS A 36 -1.16 -9.99 18.50
C HIS A 36 -0.18 -10.78 19.38
N ALA A 37 0.82 -11.44 18.79
CA ALA A 37 1.79 -12.27 19.53
C ALA A 37 2.96 -11.47 20.13
N THR A 38 3.14 -10.20 19.74
CA THR A 38 4.18 -9.32 20.28
C THR A 38 3.72 -8.59 21.54
N THR A 39 4.59 -8.48 22.54
CA THR A 39 4.36 -7.71 23.78
C THR A 39 5.17 -6.42 23.82
N THR A 40 4.77 -5.44 24.65
CA THR A 40 5.58 -4.22 24.89
C THR A 40 6.95 -4.54 25.48
N ARG A 41 7.07 -5.64 26.25
CA ARG A 41 8.35 -6.12 26.77
C ARG A 41 9.28 -6.61 25.66
N ASP A 42 8.76 -7.35 24.68
CA ASP A 42 9.55 -7.80 23.51
C ASP A 42 10.10 -6.59 22.74
N ILE A 43 9.26 -5.59 22.52
CA ILE A 43 9.62 -4.35 21.80
C ILE A 43 10.69 -3.57 22.57
N ALA A 44 10.50 -3.36 23.87
CA ALA A 44 11.48 -2.67 24.70
C ALA A 44 12.84 -3.39 24.70
N GLY A 45 12.82 -4.72 24.86
CA GLY A 45 14.02 -5.55 24.82
C GLY A 45 14.77 -5.42 23.50
N ARG A 46 14.05 -5.51 22.37
CA ARG A 46 14.63 -5.33 21.02
C ARG A 46 15.19 -3.92 20.82
N ALA A 47 14.52 -2.90 21.35
CA ALA A 47 15.01 -1.53 21.30
C ALA A 47 16.23 -1.30 22.22
N GLY A 48 16.66 -2.28 23.03
CA GLY A 48 17.72 -2.12 24.02
C GLY A 48 17.31 -1.21 25.18
N MET A 49 16.02 -1.21 25.54
CA MET A 49 15.41 -0.34 26.53
C MET A 49 14.70 -1.14 27.62
N SER A 50 14.54 -0.55 28.80
CA SER A 50 13.71 -1.15 29.85
C SER A 50 12.21 -1.01 29.50
N PRO A 51 11.34 -1.92 29.98
CA PRO A 51 9.90 -1.75 29.83
C PRO A 51 9.40 -0.42 30.38
N ALA A 52 9.97 0.08 31.48
CA ALA A 52 9.63 1.38 32.05
C ALA A 52 9.95 2.55 31.09
N ALA A 53 11.08 2.48 30.37
CA ALA A 53 11.46 3.50 29.40
C ALA A 53 10.54 3.52 28.18
N LEU A 54 10.00 2.37 27.75
CA LEU A 54 8.97 2.33 26.70
C LEU A 54 7.74 3.15 27.09
N TYR A 55 7.25 2.97 28.33
CA TYR A 55 6.05 3.65 28.82
C TYR A 55 6.21 5.17 29.01
N ILE A 56 7.43 5.71 28.93
CA ILE A 56 7.66 7.15 28.85
C ILE A 56 7.19 7.68 27.49
N HIS A 57 7.41 6.92 26.41
CA HIS A 57 7.09 7.32 25.04
C HIS A 57 5.73 6.82 24.55
N TYR A 58 5.38 5.56 24.84
CA TYR A 58 4.16 4.92 24.36
C TYR A 58 3.48 4.14 25.48
N LYS A 59 2.25 4.49 25.82
CA LYS A 59 1.49 3.88 26.93
C LYS A 59 0.97 2.50 26.59
N THR A 60 0.76 2.21 25.31
CA THR A 60 0.18 0.93 24.86
C THR A 60 0.91 0.40 23.62
N LYS A 61 0.72 -0.90 23.34
CA LYS A 61 1.14 -1.52 22.08
C LYS A 61 0.39 -0.92 20.88
N GLU A 62 -0.85 -0.50 21.10
CA GLU A 62 -1.70 0.13 20.09
C GLU A 62 -1.14 1.51 19.69
N GLU A 63 -0.64 2.31 20.62
CA GLU A 63 -0.04 3.62 20.29
C GLU A 63 1.16 3.49 19.36
N LEU A 64 1.96 2.43 19.53
CA LEU A 64 3.05 2.09 18.60
C LEU A 64 2.52 1.74 17.21
N LEU A 65 1.47 0.91 17.13
CA LEU A 65 0.83 0.56 15.86
C LEU A 65 0.24 1.80 15.16
N TYR A 66 -0.40 2.68 15.94
CA TYR A 66 -0.92 3.95 15.46
C TYR A 66 0.20 4.84 14.90
N GLN A 67 1.31 5.04 15.61
CA GLN A 67 2.42 5.85 15.10
C GLN A 67 3.01 5.27 13.80
N ILE A 68 3.23 3.96 13.75
CA ILE A 68 3.71 3.27 12.54
C ILE A 68 2.75 3.51 11.37
N SER A 69 1.45 3.31 11.60
CA SER A 69 0.40 3.49 10.59
C SER A 69 0.33 4.93 10.11
N ARG A 70 0.34 5.87 11.05
CA ARG A 70 0.22 7.31 10.79
C ARG A 70 1.36 7.81 9.91
N VAL A 71 2.61 7.55 10.31
CA VAL A 71 3.78 7.99 9.54
C VAL A 71 3.81 7.31 8.17
N GLY A 72 3.51 6.01 8.09
CA GLY A 72 3.44 5.29 6.81
C GLY A 72 2.41 5.87 5.83
N HIS A 73 1.21 6.20 6.33
CA HIS A 73 0.16 6.83 5.52
C HIS A 73 0.47 8.30 5.19
N GLN A 74 1.10 9.05 6.10
CA GLN A 74 1.52 10.44 5.83
C GLN A 74 2.58 10.51 4.72
N ARG A 75 3.59 9.64 4.77
CA ARG A 75 4.62 9.56 3.72
C ARG A 75 4.01 9.15 2.38
N SER A 76 3.16 8.12 2.38
CA SER A 76 2.41 7.69 1.19
C SER A 76 1.61 8.83 0.58
N LEU A 77 0.88 9.58 1.42
CA LEU A 77 0.12 10.75 0.98
C LEU A 77 1.02 11.85 0.42
N GLY A 78 2.14 12.15 1.06
CA GLY A 78 3.11 13.14 0.59
C GLY A 78 3.57 12.84 -0.84
N MET A 79 4.03 11.62 -1.10
CA MET A 79 4.47 11.19 -2.44
C MET A 79 3.36 11.28 -3.49
N LEU A 80 2.12 10.93 -3.13
CA LEU A 80 0.98 11.00 -4.05
C LEU A 80 0.59 12.46 -4.36
N CYS A 81 0.63 13.35 -3.36
CA CYS A 81 0.41 14.78 -3.56
C CYS A 81 1.52 15.40 -4.42
N GLU A 82 2.79 15.07 -4.16
CA GLU A 82 3.93 15.54 -4.97
C GLU A 82 3.79 15.12 -6.44
N ALA A 83 3.38 13.88 -6.69
CA ALA A 83 3.16 13.41 -8.05
C ALA A 83 1.96 14.08 -8.73
N ARG A 84 0.87 14.33 -7.99
CA ARG A 84 -0.31 15.08 -8.50
C ARG A 84 0.06 16.51 -8.87
N ASP A 85 0.81 17.19 -8.01
CA ASP A 85 1.16 18.61 -8.14
C ASP A 85 2.41 18.82 -9.03
N GLY A 86 3.00 17.74 -9.54
CA GLY A 86 4.20 17.76 -10.37
C GLY A 86 3.95 18.30 -11.79
N ASP A 87 5.04 18.48 -12.52
CA ASP A 87 5.01 18.94 -13.91
C ASP A 87 4.52 17.84 -14.86
N GLY A 88 4.09 18.24 -16.07
CA GLY A 88 3.64 17.33 -17.13
C GLY A 88 2.13 17.12 -17.19
N GLY A 89 1.71 16.23 -18.10
CA GLY A 89 0.30 15.89 -18.29
C GLY A 89 -0.21 14.88 -17.26
N ALA A 90 -1.52 14.59 -17.29
CA ALA A 90 -2.13 13.61 -16.39
C ALA A 90 -1.47 12.23 -16.47
N ALA A 91 -1.05 11.81 -17.68
CA ALA A 91 -0.31 10.56 -17.89
C ALA A 91 1.05 10.54 -17.17
N ASP A 92 1.82 11.63 -17.24
CA ASP A 92 3.13 11.73 -16.58
C ASP A 92 2.98 11.68 -15.06
N ARG A 93 2.03 12.45 -14.53
CA ARG A 93 1.68 12.52 -13.10
C ARG A 93 1.19 11.18 -12.57
N LEU A 94 0.30 10.50 -13.29
CA LEU A 94 -0.22 9.19 -12.90
C LEU A 94 0.90 8.15 -12.87
N ALA A 95 1.75 8.15 -13.90
CA ALA A 95 2.89 7.23 -13.97
C ALA A 95 3.91 7.49 -12.85
N ALA A 96 4.17 8.75 -12.51
CA ALA A 96 5.03 9.13 -11.39
C ALA A 96 4.43 8.67 -10.05
N ALA A 97 3.12 8.91 -9.84
CA ALA A 97 2.42 8.50 -8.63
C ALA A 97 2.46 6.97 -8.45
N VAL A 98 2.18 6.21 -9.50
CA VAL A 98 2.22 4.73 -9.47
C VAL A 98 3.63 4.22 -9.21
N ARG A 99 4.66 4.76 -9.88
CA ARG A 99 6.05 4.37 -9.63
C ARG A 99 6.45 4.57 -8.18
N ALA A 100 6.21 5.77 -7.65
CA ALA A 100 6.57 6.12 -6.27
C ALA A 100 5.81 5.27 -5.25
N PHE A 101 4.50 5.09 -5.45
CA PHE A 101 3.64 4.37 -4.51
C PHE A 101 3.93 2.86 -4.48
N VAL A 102 4.18 2.26 -5.65
CA VAL A 102 4.61 0.86 -5.75
C VAL A 102 5.98 0.65 -5.14
N ARG A 103 6.94 1.53 -5.43
CA ARG A 103 8.28 1.47 -4.85
C ARG A 103 8.21 1.52 -3.33
N TRP A 104 7.43 2.45 -2.78
CA TRP A 104 7.19 2.56 -1.35
C TRP A 104 6.66 1.26 -0.74
N HIS A 105 5.62 0.67 -1.33
CA HIS A 105 5.02 -0.59 -0.86
C HIS A 105 5.96 -1.79 -1.00
N ALA A 106 6.86 -1.80 -1.99
CA ALA A 106 7.87 -2.84 -2.15
C ALA A 106 9.01 -2.71 -1.14
N GLU A 107 9.59 -1.51 -0.98
CA GLU A 107 10.67 -1.24 -0.02
C GLU A 107 10.21 -1.46 1.43
N HIS A 108 8.96 -1.10 1.73
CA HIS A 108 8.39 -1.17 3.08
C HIS A 108 7.39 -2.33 3.23
N HIS A 109 7.48 -3.37 2.41
CA HIS A 109 6.53 -4.51 2.38
C HIS A 109 6.21 -5.13 3.76
N THR A 110 7.21 -5.28 4.64
CA THR A 110 7.04 -5.79 6.01
C THR A 110 6.19 -4.87 6.88
N THR A 111 6.51 -3.56 6.88
CA THR A 111 5.71 -2.52 7.54
C THR A 111 4.30 -2.43 6.92
N GLY A 112 4.23 -2.45 5.59
CA GLY A 112 2.98 -2.35 4.84
C GLY A 112 2.01 -3.46 5.18
N ARG A 113 2.48 -4.70 5.36
CA ARG A 113 1.64 -5.81 5.84
C ARG A 113 1.08 -5.53 7.24
N VAL A 114 1.92 -5.12 8.19
CA VAL A 114 1.47 -4.84 9.55
C VAL A 114 0.42 -3.72 9.57
N VAL A 115 0.68 -2.61 8.88
CA VAL A 115 -0.22 -1.45 8.85
C VAL A 115 -1.54 -1.77 8.12
N GLN A 116 -1.50 -2.53 7.02
CA GLN A 116 -2.69 -2.79 6.21
C GLN A 116 -3.64 -3.81 6.86
N TYR A 117 -3.10 -4.82 7.56
CA TYR A 117 -3.93 -5.91 8.10
C TYR A 117 -4.38 -5.70 9.55
N GLU A 118 -3.73 -4.81 10.30
CA GLU A 118 -3.98 -4.65 11.74
C GLU A 118 -4.77 -3.38 12.09
N LEU A 119 -5.39 -2.70 11.12
CA LEU A 119 -6.19 -1.50 11.39
C LEU A 119 -7.32 -1.74 12.41
N GLY A 120 -7.88 -2.96 12.44
CA GLY A 120 -8.91 -3.34 13.40
C GLY A 120 -8.44 -3.33 14.86
N ALA A 121 -7.12 -3.27 15.10
CA ALA A 121 -6.55 -3.17 16.44
C ALA A 121 -6.38 -1.74 16.94
N LEU A 122 -6.65 -0.73 16.10
CA LEU A 122 -6.57 0.68 16.47
C LEU A 122 -7.75 1.12 17.33
N ALA A 123 -7.50 2.06 18.24
CA ALA A 123 -8.56 2.78 18.93
C ALA A 123 -9.43 3.56 17.93
N PRO A 124 -10.72 3.82 18.24
CA PRO A 124 -11.64 4.47 17.29
C PRO A 124 -11.13 5.80 16.72
N ASP A 125 -10.54 6.65 17.55
CA ASP A 125 -10.02 7.96 17.13
C ASP A 125 -8.79 7.82 16.22
N HIS A 126 -7.87 6.91 16.56
CA HIS A 126 -6.71 6.58 15.74
C HIS A 126 -7.13 5.98 14.39
N TYR A 127 -8.08 5.05 14.40
CA TYR A 127 -8.64 4.46 13.18
C TYR A 127 -9.24 5.54 12.27
N ALA A 128 -10.02 6.47 12.83
CA ALA A 128 -10.63 7.57 12.08
C ALA A 128 -9.57 8.47 11.42
N GLU A 129 -8.46 8.78 12.11
CA GLU A 129 -7.36 9.54 11.52
C GLU A 129 -6.70 8.78 10.35
N ILE A 130 -6.47 7.48 10.50
CA ILE A 130 -5.88 6.66 9.44
C ILE A 130 -6.82 6.58 8.22
N VAL A 131 -8.12 6.43 8.43
CA VAL A 131 -9.11 6.46 7.34
C VAL A 131 -9.12 7.83 6.64
N ALA A 132 -8.99 8.93 7.39
CA ALA A 132 -8.89 10.27 6.79
C ALA A 132 -7.64 10.42 5.91
N LEU A 133 -6.49 9.88 6.33
CA LEU A 133 -5.27 9.85 5.50
C LEU A 133 -5.48 9.02 4.22
N ARG A 134 -6.10 7.84 4.32
CA ARG A 134 -6.40 6.99 3.15
C ARG A 134 -7.30 7.68 2.14
N ARG A 135 -8.35 8.38 2.61
CA ARG A 135 -9.24 9.16 1.75
C ARG A 135 -8.48 10.26 1.00
N ARG A 136 -7.54 10.93 1.67
CA ARG A 136 -6.70 11.96 1.02
C ARG A 136 -5.75 11.35 -0.02
N SER A 137 -5.19 10.17 0.25
CA SER A 137 -4.37 9.44 -0.73
C SER A 137 -5.19 9.04 -1.95
N GLU A 138 -6.42 8.57 -1.74
CA GLU A 138 -7.35 8.26 -2.81
C GLU A 138 -7.69 9.49 -3.65
N GLU A 139 -8.01 10.61 -2.99
CA GLU A 139 -8.33 11.86 -3.66
C GLU A 139 -7.20 12.39 -4.54
N ALA A 140 -5.94 12.21 -4.12
CA ALA A 140 -4.79 12.62 -4.91
C ALA A 140 -4.73 11.87 -6.26
N ILE A 141 -4.92 10.55 -6.27
CA ILE A 141 -4.97 9.76 -7.52
C ILE A 141 -6.24 10.08 -8.31
N ARG A 142 -7.39 10.17 -7.64
CA ARG A 142 -8.68 10.51 -8.26
C ARG A 142 -8.60 11.80 -9.06
N THR A 143 -7.94 12.82 -8.50
CA THR A 143 -7.74 14.11 -9.15
C THR A 143 -6.98 13.95 -10.46
N ILE A 144 -5.87 13.22 -10.47
CA ILE A 144 -5.07 12.98 -11.69
C ILE A 144 -5.89 12.26 -12.76
N VAL A 145 -6.65 11.22 -12.37
CA VAL A 145 -7.51 10.47 -13.30
C VAL A 145 -8.61 11.37 -13.87
N ALA A 146 -9.28 12.16 -13.02
CA ALA A 146 -10.33 13.08 -13.45
C ALA A 146 -9.81 14.17 -14.41
N GLU A 147 -8.63 14.74 -14.13
CA GLU A 147 -7.97 15.71 -14.99
C GLU A 147 -7.64 15.13 -16.36
N GLY A 148 -7.11 13.89 -16.41
CA GLY A 148 -6.80 13.23 -17.68
C GLY A 148 -8.05 12.88 -18.50
N VAL A 149 -9.16 12.52 -17.85
CA VAL A 149 -10.46 12.36 -18.54
C VAL A 149 -10.95 13.69 -19.09
N ALA A 150 -10.89 14.76 -18.31
CA ALA A 150 -11.31 16.09 -18.74
C ALA A 150 -10.47 16.65 -19.89
N ALA A 151 -9.17 16.30 -19.94
CA ALA A 151 -8.26 16.65 -21.03
C ALA A 151 -8.42 15.77 -22.28
N GLY A 152 -9.15 14.65 -22.19
CA GLY A 152 -9.27 13.66 -23.26
C GLY A 152 -8.07 12.72 -23.39
N ASP A 153 -7.13 12.76 -22.44
CA ASP A 153 -5.96 11.88 -22.39
C ASP A 153 -6.32 10.47 -21.91
N PHE A 154 -7.36 10.36 -21.07
CA PHE A 154 -7.84 9.11 -20.49
C PHE A 154 -9.28 8.79 -20.88
N ASP A 155 -9.55 7.49 -21.02
CA ASP A 155 -10.89 6.91 -21.18
C ASP A 155 -11.04 5.80 -20.15
N VAL A 156 -11.97 5.99 -19.21
CA VAL A 156 -12.20 5.07 -18.09
C VAL A 156 -13.70 4.85 -17.90
N PRO A 157 -14.15 3.64 -17.51
CA PRO A 157 -15.58 3.37 -17.28
C PRO A 157 -16.17 4.25 -16.17
N GLU A 158 -15.42 4.41 -15.08
CA GLU A 158 -15.76 5.30 -13.98
C GLU A 158 -14.50 5.76 -13.23
N VAL A 159 -14.37 7.05 -12.95
CA VAL A 159 -13.22 7.61 -12.24
C VAL A 159 -13.04 6.99 -10.83
N PRO A 160 -14.09 6.85 -9.99
CA PRO A 160 -13.94 6.26 -8.66
C PRO A 160 -13.46 4.80 -8.69
N GLY A 161 -14.07 3.95 -9.53
CA GLY A 161 -13.73 2.54 -9.64
C GLY A 161 -12.31 2.31 -10.17
N THR A 162 -11.92 3.05 -11.21
CA THR A 162 -10.55 2.99 -11.75
C THR A 162 -9.53 3.46 -10.71
N THR A 163 -9.81 4.53 -9.98
CA THR A 163 -8.94 5.01 -8.89
C THR A 163 -8.73 3.92 -7.82
N LEU A 164 -9.82 3.29 -7.39
CA LEU A 164 -9.75 2.19 -6.42
C LEU A 164 -8.90 1.03 -6.96
N ALA A 165 -9.11 0.61 -8.21
CA ALA A 165 -8.35 -0.47 -8.83
C ALA A 165 -6.84 -0.16 -8.89
N VAL A 166 -6.47 1.07 -9.28
CA VAL A 166 -5.07 1.52 -9.31
C VAL A 166 -4.44 1.45 -7.90
N LEU A 167 -5.12 1.98 -6.88
CA LEU A 167 -4.62 1.93 -5.51
C LEU A 167 -4.50 0.50 -4.99
N SER A 168 -5.50 -0.35 -5.24
CA SER A 168 -5.49 -1.76 -4.84
C SER A 168 -4.32 -2.51 -5.44
N LEU A 169 -4.02 -2.32 -6.73
CA LEU A 169 -2.85 -2.91 -7.39
C LEU A 169 -1.56 -2.50 -6.66
N CYS A 170 -1.35 -1.20 -6.46
CA CYS A 170 -0.13 -0.68 -5.83
C CYS A 170 0.04 -1.16 -4.39
N ILE A 171 -1.04 -1.19 -3.61
CA ILE A 171 -1.02 -1.62 -2.20
C ILE A 171 -0.70 -3.11 -2.06
N ASP A 172 -1.25 -3.96 -2.93
CA ASP A 172 -1.08 -5.42 -2.85
C ASP A 172 0.39 -5.84 -3.01
N VAL A 173 1.23 -4.99 -3.60
CA VAL A 173 2.69 -5.16 -3.67
C VAL A 173 3.29 -5.46 -2.29
N ALA A 174 2.82 -4.80 -1.23
CA ALA A 174 3.33 -5.06 0.12
C ALA A 174 3.09 -6.50 0.60
N ARG A 175 2.05 -7.18 0.09
CA ARG A 175 1.73 -8.56 0.46
C ARG A 175 2.65 -9.56 -0.23
N TRP A 176 2.94 -9.37 -1.51
CA TRP A 176 3.62 -10.39 -2.33
C TRP A 176 5.07 -10.08 -2.69
N PHE A 177 5.54 -8.83 -2.56
CA PHE A 177 6.90 -8.47 -2.92
C PHE A 177 7.93 -9.28 -2.12
N ASN A 178 8.97 -9.74 -2.80
CA ASN A 178 10.07 -10.50 -2.21
C ASN A 178 11.39 -9.80 -2.58
N PRO A 179 12.15 -9.27 -1.60
CA PRO A 179 13.44 -8.61 -1.86
C PRO A 179 14.49 -9.52 -2.51
N ALA A 180 14.39 -10.84 -2.30
CA ALA A 180 15.25 -11.83 -2.97
C ALA A 180 14.67 -12.31 -4.33
N GLY A 181 13.59 -11.69 -4.78
CA GLY A 181 12.92 -12.00 -6.03
C GLY A 181 13.62 -11.42 -7.26
N ARG A 182 13.06 -11.73 -8.43
CA ARG A 182 13.63 -11.37 -9.75
C ARG A 182 13.49 -9.90 -10.15
N ARG A 183 12.75 -9.08 -9.39
CA ARG A 183 12.47 -7.69 -9.72
C ARG A 183 12.76 -6.81 -8.52
N THR A 184 13.44 -5.71 -8.78
CA THR A 184 13.66 -4.60 -7.84
C THR A 184 12.38 -3.78 -7.66
N PRO A 185 12.26 -3.00 -6.56
CA PRO A 185 11.14 -2.07 -6.36
C PRO A 185 10.90 -1.14 -7.57
N ASP A 186 11.97 -0.61 -8.16
CA ASP A 186 11.90 0.28 -9.32
C ASP A 186 11.39 -0.42 -10.58
N GLU A 187 11.80 -1.67 -10.83
CA GLU A 187 11.29 -2.47 -11.95
C GLU A 187 9.81 -2.81 -11.80
N VAL A 188 9.36 -3.11 -10.57
CA VAL A 188 7.92 -3.32 -10.31
C VAL A 188 7.15 -2.02 -10.50
N GLY A 189 7.68 -0.89 -10.01
CA GLY A 189 7.08 0.44 -10.19
C GLY A 189 6.95 0.82 -11.67
N ALA A 190 8.00 0.60 -12.47
CA ALA A 190 7.97 0.86 -13.90
C ALA A 190 6.94 -0.02 -14.63
N LEU A 191 6.88 -1.32 -14.29
CA LEU A 191 5.89 -2.24 -14.84
C LEU A 191 4.46 -1.80 -14.51
N TYR A 192 4.20 -1.45 -13.25
CA TYR A 192 2.85 -1.08 -12.80
C TYR A 192 2.40 0.25 -13.41
N ALA A 193 3.33 1.21 -13.58
CA ALA A 193 3.02 2.46 -14.28
C ALA A 193 2.63 2.21 -15.74
N ASP A 194 3.32 1.33 -16.46
CA ASP A 194 2.93 0.95 -17.83
C ASP A 194 1.55 0.25 -17.86
N LEU A 195 1.30 -0.68 -16.95
CA LEU A 195 0.01 -1.37 -16.85
C LEU A 195 -1.14 -0.39 -16.57
N VAL A 196 -0.97 0.49 -15.58
CA VAL A 196 -1.98 1.50 -15.22
C VAL A 196 -2.22 2.48 -16.37
N LEU A 197 -1.17 2.93 -17.06
CA LEU A 197 -1.35 3.78 -18.24
C LEU A 197 -2.14 3.06 -19.34
N ARG A 198 -1.93 1.75 -19.55
CA ARG A 198 -2.76 0.98 -20.50
C ARG A 198 -4.21 0.82 -20.03
N MET A 199 -4.47 0.75 -18.72
CA MET A 199 -5.82 0.68 -18.17
C MET A 199 -6.62 1.96 -18.40
N VAL A 200 -5.96 3.12 -18.46
CA VAL A 200 -6.63 4.43 -18.55
C VAL A 200 -6.54 5.07 -19.93
N ARG A 201 -5.73 4.54 -20.85
CA ARG A 201 -5.57 5.10 -22.19
C ARG A 201 -6.90 5.12 -22.93
N ALA A 202 -7.14 6.23 -23.62
CA ALA A 202 -8.17 6.30 -24.65
C ALA A 202 -7.98 5.16 -25.67
N GLY A 203 -8.82 4.13 -25.57
CA GLY A 203 -8.91 3.08 -26.58
C GLY A 203 -9.48 3.67 -27.85
N GLY A 204 -8.84 3.41 -28.99
CA GLY A 204 -9.45 3.69 -30.28
C GLY A 204 -10.69 2.81 -30.47
N GLY A 205 -11.86 3.39 -30.21
CA GLY A 205 -13.17 2.82 -30.52
C GLY A 205 -13.69 1.79 -29.51
N PRO A 206 -15.03 1.65 -29.41
CA PRO A 206 -15.64 0.68 -28.52
C PRO A 206 -15.18 -0.73 -28.92
N VAL A 207 -14.98 -1.59 -27.92
CA VAL A 207 -15.11 -3.03 -28.15
C VAL A 207 -16.55 -3.22 -28.61
N ASP A 208 -16.72 -3.46 -29.90
CA ASP A 208 -18.01 -3.74 -30.52
C ASP A 208 -18.62 -4.94 -29.77
N ASP A 209 -19.58 -4.69 -28.89
CA ASP A 209 -20.58 -5.67 -28.50
C ASP A 209 -21.44 -5.92 -29.75
N GLN A 210 -20.92 -6.70 -30.69
CA GLN A 210 -21.75 -7.37 -31.68
C GLN A 210 -22.16 -8.73 -31.13
N ASP A 211 -23.42 -8.74 -30.71
CA ASP A 211 -24.31 -9.87 -30.49
C ASP A 211 -23.93 -11.17 -31.24
N GLY A 212 -23.93 -12.27 -30.48
CA GLY A 212 -24.73 -13.44 -30.80
C GLY A 212 -24.33 -14.28 -32.02
N ALA A 213 -23.42 -15.25 -31.82
CA ALA A 213 -23.54 -16.58 -32.41
C ALA A 213 -22.66 -17.60 -31.66
N ASP A 214 -23.25 -18.35 -30.71
CA ASP A 214 -22.84 -19.73 -30.47
C ASP A 214 -23.57 -20.60 -31.52
N PRO A 215 -22.82 -21.37 -32.33
CA PRO A 215 -22.80 -22.80 -32.05
C PRO A 215 -21.44 -23.41 -32.35
N GLY A 216 -20.70 -23.85 -31.33
CA GLY A 216 -19.48 -24.62 -31.61
C GLY A 216 -18.66 -25.00 -30.40
N GLY A 217 -19.13 -26.00 -29.66
CA GLY A 217 -18.49 -26.46 -28.44
C GLY A 217 -17.04 -26.91 -28.59
N HIS A 218 -16.25 -26.59 -27.56
CA HIS A 218 -15.22 -27.47 -27.04
C HIS A 218 -15.23 -27.35 -25.51
N GLY A 219 -15.55 -28.48 -24.86
CA GLY A 219 -15.82 -28.55 -23.43
C GLY A 219 -14.62 -28.17 -22.56
N LEU A 220 -14.88 -27.30 -21.60
CA LEU A 220 -14.09 -27.24 -20.38
C LEU A 220 -14.49 -28.46 -19.52
N GLN A 221 -13.55 -29.37 -19.31
CA GLN A 221 -13.67 -30.41 -18.29
C GLN A 221 -13.83 -29.74 -16.92
N ALA A 222 -14.92 -30.09 -16.24
CA ALA A 222 -15.17 -29.74 -14.86
C ALA A 222 -14.02 -30.21 -13.96
N LEU A 223 -13.55 -29.32 -13.09
CA LEU A 223 -12.73 -29.69 -11.94
C LEU A 223 -13.59 -30.57 -11.00
N PRO A 224 -13.04 -31.67 -10.45
CA PRO A 224 -13.80 -32.51 -9.53
C PRO A 224 -14.01 -31.81 -8.18
N ASP A 225 -15.22 -31.97 -7.63
CA ASP A 225 -15.62 -31.54 -6.30
C ASP A 225 -14.70 -32.12 -5.21
N LEU A 226 -14.23 -31.27 -4.30
CA LEU A 226 -13.59 -31.70 -3.07
C LEU A 226 -14.66 -32.20 -2.07
N PRO A 227 -14.47 -33.36 -1.43
CA PRO A 227 -15.43 -33.86 -0.45
C PRO A 227 -15.41 -33.00 0.82
N ALA A 228 -16.61 -32.72 1.33
CA ALA A 228 -16.83 -32.13 2.64
C ALA A 228 -16.45 -33.15 3.74
N GLU A 229 -15.45 -32.84 4.56
CA GLU A 229 -15.22 -33.57 5.80
C GLU A 229 -15.98 -32.90 6.93
N GLN A 230 -17.05 -33.57 7.36
CA GLN A 230 -17.59 -33.48 8.72
C GLN A 230 -16.99 -34.64 9.53
N GLY A 231 -16.44 -34.31 10.70
CA GLY A 231 -15.91 -35.23 11.69
C GLY A 231 -15.32 -34.47 12.86
#